data_AF-A0A3N4K162-F1
#
_entry.id   AF-A0A3N4K162-F1
#
_cell.length_a   1.000
_cell.length_b   1.000
_cell.length_c   1.000
_cell.angle_alpha   90.00
_cell.angle_beta   90.00
_cell.angle_gamma   90.00
#
_symmetry.space_group_name_H-M   'P 1'
#
loop_
_entity.id
_entity.type
_entity.pdbx_description
1 polymer ?
#
loop_
_entity_poly.entity_id
_entity_poly.type
_entity_poly.pdbx_seq_one_letter_code
_entity_poly.pdbx_strand_id
1 'polypeptide(L)' 'ILLFNGHNLHVNINFLEYYIENRVIPICLLLHTSHHLQPLNVSVFSPYKHAYRAELQRRFKN' A
#
# COMPACT_ATOMS: atom_id res chain seq x y z
N ILE A 1 -13.39 2.02 -6.71
CA ILE A 1 -12.34 2.96 -6.23
C ILE A 1 -11.04 2.19 -6.14
N LEU A 2 -9.95 2.73 -6.66
CA LEU A 2 -8.60 2.17 -6.56
C LEU A 2 -7.74 3.06 -5.67
N LEU A 3 -7.20 2.52 -4.58
CA LEU A 3 -6.27 3.23 -3.69
C LEU A 3 -4.85 2.70 -3.91
N PHE A 4 -3.91 3.60 -4.19
CA PHE A 4 -2.51 3.24 -4.39
C PHE A 4 -1.60 4.31 -3.79
N ASN A 5 -0.35 3.93 -3.49
CA ASN A 5 0.64 4.89 -3.03
C ASN A 5 1.21 5.64 -4.24
N GLY A 6 1.46 6.94 -4.10
CA GLY A 6 2.05 7.77 -5.15
C GLY A 6 3.53 7.47 -5.43
N HIS A 7 3.95 6.21 -5.38
CA HIS A 7 5.28 5.86 -5.83
C HIS A 7 5.33 6.05 -7.34
N ASN A 8 6.06 7.09 -7.77
CA ASN A 8 6.09 7.71 -9.11
C ASN A 8 6.37 6.76 -10.30
N LEU A 9 6.54 5.45 -10.08
CA LEU A 9 6.92 4.48 -11.11
C LEU A 9 5.72 3.81 -11.81
N HIS A 10 4.51 3.90 -11.26
CA HIS A 10 3.34 3.15 -11.79
C HIS A 10 2.22 4.02 -12.36
N VAL A 11 2.34 5.34 -12.30
CA VAL A 11 1.25 6.25 -12.69
C VAL A 11 1.64 7.00 -13.95
N ASN A 12 1.04 6.63 -15.07
CA ASN A 12 1.13 7.36 -16.34
C ASN A 12 -0.28 7.69 -16.87
N ILE A 13 -0.36 8.41 -17.99
CA ILE A 13 -1.63 8.83 -18.59
C ILE A 13 -2.49 7.62 -18.97
N ASN A 14 -1.91 6.62 -19.65
CA ASN A 14 -2.61 5.40 -20.07
C ASN A 14 -3.21 4.62 -18.87
N PHE A 15 -2.50 4.61 -17.74
CA PHE A 15 -2.98 4.02 -16.50
C PHE A 15 -4.25 4.74 -16.01
N LEU A 16 -4.25 6.08 -15.99
CA LEU A 16 -5.40 6.87 -15.57
C LEU A 16 -6.58 6.70 -16.52
N GLU A 17 -6.34 6.76 -17.82
CA GLU A 17 -7.35 6.59 -18.88
C GLU A 17 -8.07 5.24 -18.75
N TYR A 18 -7.32 4.15 -18.60
CA TYR A 18 -7.88 2.82 -18.41
C TYR A 18 -8.88 2.77 -17.24
N TYR A 19 -8.55 3.36 -16.09
CA TYR A 19 -9.46 3.31 -14.93
C TYR A 19 -10.65 4.25 -15.10
N ILE A 20 -10.47 5.43 -15.71
CA ILE A 20 -11.56 6.37 -15.99
C ILE A 20 -12.58 5.72 -16.94
N GLU A 21 -12.13 5.10 -18.03
CA GLU A 21 -12.97 4.37 -18.99
C GLU A 21 -13.78 3.24 -18.31
N ASN A 22 -13.14 2.56 -17.36
CA ASN A 22 -13.77 1.49 -16.58
C ASN A 22 -14.59 2.00 -15.38
N ARG A 23 -14.83 3.31 -15.25
CA ARG A 23 -15.58 3.94 -14.14
C ARG A 23 -15.00 3.64 -12.76
N VAL A 24 -13.71 3.41 -12.69
CA VAL A 24 -12.97 3.25 -11.44
C VAL A 24 -12.32 4.58 -11.10
N ILE A 25 -12.53 5.10 -9.89
CA ILE A 25 -11.89 6.33 -9.41
C ILE A 25 -10.50 5.96 -8.85
N PRO A 26 -9.38 6.37 -9.49
CA PRO A 26 -8.04 6.21 -8.95
C PRO A 26 -7.75 7.30 -7.89
N ILE A 27 -7.34 6.89 -6.69
CA ILE A 27 -6.95 7.77 -5.58
C ILE A 27 -5.49 7.49 -5.22
N CYS A 28 -4.65 8.49 -5.46
CA CYS A 28 -3.24 8.48 -5.09
C CYS A 28 -3.07 9.00 -3.66
N LEU A 29 -2.50 8.18 -2.78
CA LEU A 29 -2.18 8.59 -1.41
C LEU A 29 -0.84 9.33 -1.39
N LEU A 30 -0.80 10.46 -0.65
CA LEU A 30 0.40 11.26 -0.45
C LEU A 30 1.57 10.39 0.05
N LEU A 31 2.75 10.65 -0.52
CA LEU A 31 4.00 10.08 -0.03
C LEU A 31 4.11 10.40 1.47
N HIS A 32 4.57 9.43 2.26
CA HIS A 32 4.64 9.47 3.73
C HIS A 32 3.32 9.30 4.50
N THR A 33 2.15 9.20 3.86
CA THR A 33 0.91 8.81 4.57
C THR A 33 0.53 7.34 4.41
N SER A 34 1.23 6.63 3.51
CA SER A 34 0.90 5.25 3.13
C SER A 34 0.92 4.25 4.29
N HIS A 35 1.78 4.44 5.29
CA HIS A 35 1.86 3.54 6.44
C HIS A 35 0.74 3.76 7.47
N HIS A 36 0.08 4.92 7.44
CA HIS A 36 -1.05 5.26 8.31
C HIS A 36 -2.40 5.13 7.60
N LEU A 37 -2.46 5.45 6.31
CA LEU A 37 -3.70 5.57 5.57
C LEU A 37 -3.95 4.45 4.56
N GLN A 38 -2.95 3.63 4.18
CA GLN A 38 -3.25 2.49 3.31
C GLN A 38 -3.97 1.42 4.13
N PRO A 39 -5.24 1.08 3.79
CA PRO A 39 -6.00 0.05 4.50
C PRO A 39 -5.22 -1.27 4.55
N LEU A 40 -4.57 -1.63 3.44
CA LEU A 40 -3.78 -2.85 3.32
C LEU A 40 -2.59 -2.88 4.31
N ASN A 41 -1.95 -1.73 4.59
CA ASN A 41 -0.84 -1.67 5.53
C ASN A 41 -1.28 -1.76 6.99
N VAL A 42 -2.44 -1.18 7.33
CA VAL A 42 -2.94 -1.14 8.71
C VAL A 42 -3.77 -2.36 9.08
N SER A 43 -4.47 -2.99 8.13
CA SER A 43 -5.30 -4.17 8.36
C SER A 43 -4.60 -5.44 7.89
N VAL A 44 -4.60 -5.74 6.59
CA VAL A 44 -4.20 -7.04 6.04
C VAL A 44 -2.74 -7.38 6.34
N PHE A 45 -1.82 -6.43 6.15
CA PHE A 45 -0.39 -6.67 6.36
C PHE A 45 0.06 -6.46 7.79
N SER A 46 -0.79 -5.91 8.67
CA SER A 46 -0.40 -5.64 10.05
C SER A 46 -0.13 -6.92 10.85
N PRO A 47 -1.02 -7.95 10.85
CA PRO A 47 -0.75 -9.24 11.49
C PRO A 47 0.49 -9.92 10.93
N TYR A 48 0.68 -9.89 9.61
CA TYR A 48 1.86 -10.45 8.96
C TYR A 48 3.16 -9.78 9.43
N LYS A 49 3.21 -8.44 9.41
CA LYS A 49 4.36 -7.67 9.91
C LYS A 49 4.63 -7.95 11.39
N HIS A 50 3.60 -8.13 12.19
CA HIS A 50 3.73 -8.46 13.60
C HIS A 50 4.36 -9.84 13.80
N ALA A 51 3.79 -10.88 13.17
CA ALA A 51 4.31 -12.25 13.25
C ALA A 51 5.76 -12.36 12.75
N TYR A 52 6.06 -11.70 11.63
CA TYR A 52 7.41 -11.65 11.07
C TYR A 52 8.40 -10.98 12.04
N ARG A 53 8.03 -9.85 12.66
CA ARG A 53 8.87 -9.18 13.66
C ARG A 53 9.08 -10.03 14.91
N ALA A 54 8.04 -10.73 15.37
CA ALA A 54 8.14 -11.63 16.52
C ALA A 54 9.13 -12.78 16.23
N GLU A 55 9.08 -13.36 15.04
CA GLU A 55 10.00 -14.43 14.65
C GLU A 55 11.45 -13.92 14.50
N LEU A 56 11.65 -12.71 13.96
CA LEU A 56 12.98 -12.09 13.91
C LEU A 56 13.53 -11.85 15.32
N GLN A 57 12.70 -11.37 16.26
CA GLN A 57 13.12 -11.20 17.66
C GLN A 57 13.46 -12.54 18.30
N ARG A 58 12.66 -13.58 18.08
CA ARG A 58 12.94 -14.92 18.61
C ARG A 58 14.25 -15.50 18.08
N ARG A 59 14.60 -15.23 16.82
CA ARG A 59 15.81 -15.79 16.18
C ARG A 59 17.09 -15.01 16.44
N PHE A 60 17.00 -13.69 16.61
CA PHE A 60 18.17 -12.81 16.61
C PHE A 60 18.35 -11.98 17.88
N LYS A 61 17.46 -12.15 18.87
CA LYS A 61 17.61 -11.51 20.18
C LYS A 61 18.17 -12.54 21.16
N ASN A 62 19.42 -12.35 21.55
CA ASN A 62 20.07 -13.03 22.68
C ASN A 62 19.46 -12.58 23.99
#